data_AF-A0A955WQZ3-F1
#
_entry.id   AF-A0A955WQZ3-F1
#
_cell.length_a   1.000
_cell.length_b   1.000
_cell.length_c   1.000
_cell.angle_alpha   90.00
_cell.angle_beta   90.00
_cell.angle_gamma   90.00
#
_symmetry.space_group_name_H-M   'P 1'
#
loop_
_entity.id
_entity.type
_entity.pdbx_description
1 polymer ?
#
loop_
_entity_poly.entity_id
_entity_poly.type
_entity_poly.pdbx_seq_one_letter_code
_entity_poly.pdbx_strand_id
1 'polypeptide(L)'
;MGRWATLWALGFTTIGGFGPAEAQPRELPPRVVLVFDTSGSMTLTPRADRQCQWRCGFPEAGVCYAAGSGCAAGVPCAGANGNFSCLPLTYGDGSQANPGVDVDGNGQADDSRMYIAKEAMKTTLFGTSELEFGLMRYAQDEGNLIRATGRCSGCDAQHVYRSQYDAFPFGIGQGAINYDGQLISCQRGGEVLVPIANQTGNQILSWMDHDEDFPYSAQGDRELRGDGNTPIAGSLRSALAHFRDTVIPADPRQECRSYFVLLLTDGEETCEVNQQGLPNQAALETAARDLLELQVGGRPTPVRTFVIGFGDDTIGSPYLQAIAEAGGTGQAFFATDRVSLQLALAEIVQAAIPQESCNGLDDD
;
A
#
# COMPACT_ATOMS: atom_id res chain seq x y z
N MET A 1 52.62 12.78 -77.64
CA MET A 1 51.32 13.22 -77.09
C MET A 1 50.57 11.96 -76.69
N GLY A 2 50.73 11.51 -75.44
CA GLY A 2 49.70 11.59 -74.39
C GLY A 2 49.02 10.22 -74.26
N ARG A 3 49.38 9.37 -73.27
CA ARG A 3 48.63 9.09 -72.02
C ARG A 3 47.12 8.90 -72.31
N TRP A 4 46.47 7.77 -71.98
CA TRP A 4 46.11 7.31 -70.64
C TRP A 4 45.91 5.78 -70.60
N ALA A 5 46.51 5.12 -69.61
CA ALA A 5 46.17 3.77 -69.18
C ALA A 5 45.71 3.85 -67.72
N THR A 6 44.46 3.49 -67.46
CA THR A 6 43.87 3.50 -66.11
C THR A 6 44.01 2.10 -65.52
N LEU A 7 44.99 1.93 -64.63
CA LEU A 7 45.08 0.80 -63.71
C LEU A 7 43.98 0.94 -62.66
N TRP A 8 43.15 -0.09 -62.50
CA TRP A 8 42.34 -0.28 -61.29
C TRP A 8 43.17 -1.05 -60.27
N ALA A 9 43.45 -0.42 -59.14
CA ALA A 9 44.12 -1.01 -57.99
C ALA A 9 43.22 -0.94 -56.75
N LEU A 10 43.12 -2.11 -56.09
CA LEU A 10 42.97 -2.35 -54.65
C LEU A 10 41.70 -1.90 -53.90
N GLY A 11 41.15 -2.85 -53.15
CA GLY A 11 40.19 -2.60 -52.07
C GLY A 11 39.54 -3.88 -51.53
N PHE A 12 40.33 -4.89 -51.14
CA PHE A 12 39.80 -5.98 -50.31
C PHE A 12 39.71 -5.45 -48.87
N THR A 13 38.54 -4.97 -48.48
CA THR A 13 38.23 -4.62 -47.11
C THR A 13 38.01 -5.91 -46.32
N THR A 14 38.90 -6.21 -45.40
CA THR A 14 38.69 -7.26 -44.38
C THR A 14 37.45 -6.92 -43.57
N ILE A 15 36.41 -7.75 -43.69
CA ILE A 15 35.25 -7.74 -42.80
C ILE A 15 35.77 -8.16 -41.42
N GLY A 16 35.88 -7.20 -40.51
CA GLY A 16 36.22 -7.46 -39.11
C GLY A 16 35.18 -8.39 -38.51
N GLY A 17 35.65 -9.49 -37.90
CA GLY A 17 34.80 -10.44 -37.21
C GLY A 17 34.03 -9.77 -36.09
N PHE A 18 32.72 -9.94 -36.08
CA PHE A 18 31.90 -9.73 -34.90
C PHE A 18 32.40 -10.71 -33.84
N GLY A 19 33.12 -10.20 -32.83
CA GLY A 19 33.36 -10.94 -31.61
C GLY A 19 32.01 -11.29 -30.96
N PRO A 20 31.94 -12.35 -30.12
CA PRO A 20 30.72 -12.66 -29.39
C PRO A 20 30.31 -11.40 -28.61
N ALA A 21 29.07 -10.97 -28.79
CA ALA A 21 28.50 -9.88 -28.03
C ALA A 21 28.62 -10.26 -26.55
N GLU A 22 29.47 -9.54 -25.83
CA GLU A 22 29.60 -9.63 -24.39
C GLU A 22 28.23 -9.23 -23.83
N ALA A 23 27.49 -10.22 -23.32
CA ALA A 23 26.17 -10.00 -22.77
C ALA A 23 26.32 -9.01 -21.61
N GLN A 24 25.76 -7.81 -21.74
CA GLN A 24 25.82 -6.83 -20.67
C GLN A 24 25.28 -7.47 -19.39
N PRO A 25 25.97 -7.30 -18.24
CA PRO A 25 25.52 -7.87 -16.99
C PRO A 25 24.11 -7.40 -16.73
N ARG A 26 23.17 -8.33 -16.74
CA ARG A 26 21.75 -8.03 -16.54
C ARG A 26 21.61 -7.61 -15.08
N GLU A 27 21.33 -6.33 -14.87
CA GLU A 27 21.04 -5.74 -13.58
C GLU A 27 20.01 -6.62 -12.85
N LEU A 28 20.33 -7.03 -11.62
CA LEU A 28 19.46 -7.91 -10.85
C LEU A 28 18.39 -7.03 -10.19
N PRO A 29 17.10 -7.19 -10.56
CA PRO A 29 16.05 -6.39 -9.96
C PRO A 29 16.00 -6.69 -8.46
N PRO A 30 15.98 -5.66 -7.60
CA PRO A 30 15.84 -5.86 -6.17
C PRO A 30 14.44 -6.35 -5.83
N ARG A 31 14.33 -6.97 -4.67
CA ARG A 31 13.10 -7.59 -4.17
C ARG A 31 12.48 -6.74 -3.09
N VAL A 32 11.23 -6.33 -3.31
CA VAL A 32 10.51 -5.41 -2.44
C VAL A 32 9.24 -6.07 -1.94
N VAL A 33 9.02 -6.08 -0.62
CA VAL A 33 7.69 -6.32 -0.07
C VAL A 33 7.03 -4.98 0.22
N LEU A 34 5.90 -4.73 -0.40
CA LEU A 34 5.02 -3.64 -0.01
C LEU A 34 4.18 -4.08 1.19
N VAL A 35 4.35 -3.43 2.34
CA VAL A 35 3.43 -3.54 3.47
C VAL A 35 2.43 -2.40 3.35
N PHE A 36 1.23 -2.75 2.89
CA PHE A 36 0.16 -1.81 2.64
C PHE A 36 -0.73 -1.69 3.88
N ASP A 37 -0.89 -0.47 4.39
CA ASP A 37 -1.79 -0.21 5.50
C ASP A 37 -3.25 -0.48 5.11
N THR A 38 -3.84 -1.42 5.82
CA THR A 38 -5.26 -1.79 5.70
C THR A 38 -5.99 -1.57 7.01
N SER A 39 -5.53 -0.63 7.82
CA SER A 39 -6.22 -0.19 9.03
C SER A 39 -7.47 0.62 8.68
N GLY A 40 -8.29 0.84 9.70
CA GLY A 40 -9.55 1.54 9.52
C GLY A 40 -9.39 2.98 9.00
N SER A 41 -8.33 3.68 9.42
CA SER A 41 -8.09 5.09 9.04
C SER A 41 -7.88 5.30 7.54
N MET A 42 -7.49 4.25 6.81
CA MET A 42 -7.30 4.35 5.36
C MET A 42 -8.61 4.62 4.60
N THR A 43 -9.78 4.44 5.21
CA THR A 43 -11.07 4.81 4.60
C THR A 43 -11.47 6.25 4.87
N LEU A 44 -10.54 7.09 5.30
CA LEU A 44 -10.77 8.51 5.56
C LEU A 44 -10.14 9.35 4.44
N THR A 45 -10.52 10.63 4.31
CA THR A 45 -9.85 11.53 3.36
C THR A 45 -8.51 12.01 3.93
N PRO A 46 -7.47 12.18 3.10
CA PRO A 46 -6.17 12.66 3.57
C PRO A 46 -6.15 14.11 4.07
N ARG A 47 -7.19 14.91 3.76
CA ARG A 47 -7.22 16.34 4.10
C ARG A 47 -8.25 16.67 5.16
N ALA A 48 -7.77 17.09 6.33
CA ALA A 48 -8.62 17.49 7.46
C ALA A 48 -9.25 18.90 7.29
N ASP A 49 -8.73 19.72 6.38
CA ASP A 49 -9.19 21.10 6.16
C ASP A 49 -10.43 21.20 5.26
N ARG A 50 -10.73 20.14 4.49
CA ARG A 50 -11.96 20.04 3.71
C ARG A 50 -13.12 19.72 4.66
N GLN A 51 -13.65 20.76 5.31
CA GLN A 51 -14.98 20.72 5.90
C GLN A 51 -15.93 20.12 4.87
N CYS A 52 -16.54 18.97 5.19
CA CYS A 52 -17.45 18.25 4.30
C CYS A 52 -18.35 19.24 3.57
N GLN A 53 -18.37 19.22 2.23
CA GLN A 53 -19.33 20.02 1.47
C GLN A 53 -20.79 19.58 1.73
N TRP A 54 -20.99 18.50 2.47
CA TRP A 54 -22.30 18.01 2.90
C TRP A 54 -22.83 18.75 4.12
N ARG A 55 -23.70 19.74 3.87
CA ARG A 55 -24.61 20.36 4.85
C ARG A 55 -25.93 19.58 5.01
N CYS A 56 -25.88 18.25 5.02
CA CYS A 56 -27.06 17.44 5.29
C CYS A 56 -26.87 16.68 6.61
N GLY A 57 -27.79 16.86 7.55
CA GLY A 57 -27.74 16.22 8.86
C GLY A 57 -27.86 14.69 8.77
N PHE A 58 -27.28 14.01 9.76
CA PHE A 58 -27.55 12.60 10.05
C PHE A 58 -29.08 12.37 10.14
N PRO A 59 -29.66 11.41 9.41
CA PRO A 59 -31.07 11.07 9.59
C PRO A 59 -31.28 10.27 10.87
N GLU A 60 -32.32 10.62 11.63
CA GLU A 60 -32.91 9.70 12.61
C GLU A 60 -33.43 8.43 11.89
N ALA A 61 -33.44 7.30 12.58
CA ALA A 61 -33.91 6.02 12.04
C ALA A 61 -35.35 6.15 11.52
N GLY A 62 -35.56 5.96 10.20
CA GLY A 62 -36.90 5.85 9.60
C GLY A 62 -37.21 6.72 8.39
N VAL A 63 -36.26 7.48 7.81
CA VAL A 63 -36.52 8.33 6.64
C VAL A 63 -35.69 7.90 5.43
N CYS A 64 -36.35 7.58 4.30
CA CYS A 64 -35.70 7.32 3.02
C CYS A 64 -35.64 8.62 2.19
N TYR A 65 -34.48 8.93 1.59
CA TYR A 65 -34.34 9.96 0.57
C TYR A 65 -34.25 9.33 -0.82
N ALA A 66 -34.76 10.03 -1.84
CA ALA A 66 -34.73 9.58 -3.23
C ALA A 66 -33.32 9.75 -3.84
N ALA A 67 -32.96 8.88 -4.78
CA ALA A 67 -31.70 8.96 -5.51
C ALA A 67 -31.63 10.25 -6.34
N GLY A 68 -30.60 11.09 -6.09
CA GLY A 68 -30.25 12.24 -6.94
C GLY A 68 -30.31 13.63 -6.30
N SER A 69 -30.63 13.80 -5.01
CA SER A 69 -30.70 15.14 -4.41
C SER A 69 -29.45 15.50 -3.59
N GLY A 70 -28.56 16.27 -4.21
CA GLY A 70 -27.85 17.32 -3.46
C GLY A 70 -28.87 18.12 -2.63
N CYS A 71 -28.54 18.35 -1.36
CA CYS A 71 -29.40 18.84 -0.28
C CYS A 71 -30.48 19.87 -0.70
N ALA A 72 -31.73 19.65 -0.24
CA ALA A 72 -32.82 20.62 -0.45
C ALA A 72 -32.60 21.91 0.37
N ALA A 73 -32.87 23.06 -0.24
CA ALA A 73 -32.84 24.35 0.43
C ALA A 73 -33.96 24.44 1.49
N GLY A 74 -33.60 24.66 2.76
CA GLY A 74 -34.53 25.18 3.77
C GLY A 74 -34.59 24.51 5.15
N VAL A 75 -33.72 23.55 5.49
CA VAL A 75 -33.70 22.99 6.85
C VAL A 75 -32.59 23.63 7.69
N PRO A 76 -32.90 24.43 8.73
CA PRO A 76 -31.90 24.94 9.65
C PRO A 76 -31.34 23.80 10.51
N CYS A 77 -30.01 23.74 10.61
CA CYS A 77 -29.30 22.80 11.47
C CYS A 77 -29.60 23.10 12.95
N ALA A 78 -30.56 22.38 13.55
CA ALA A 78 -30.84 22.47 14.97
C ALA A 78 -30.37 21.20 15.69
N GLY A 79 -29.05 21.10 15.90
CA GLY A 79 -28.50 20.26 16.96
C GLY A 79 -28.31 21.13 18.21
N ALA A 80 -28.92 20.76 19.33
CA ALA A 80 -29.10 21.61 20.52
C ALA A 80 -27.83 22.23 21.14
N ASN A 81 -26.61 21.83 20.72
CA ASN A 81 -25.35 22.33 21.31
C ASN A 81 -24.28 22.78 20.29
N GLY A 82 -24.59 22.96 19.00
CA GLY A 82 -23.73 23.69 18.05
C GLY A 82 -22.32 23.12 17.77
N ASN A 83 -21.97 21.93 18.25
CA ASN A 83 -20.63 21.36 18.13
C ASN A 83 -20.71 19.96 17.48
N PHE A 84 -21.02 19.93 16.18
CA PHE A 84 -20.75 18.76 15.35
C PHE A 84 -19.57 19.10 14.46
N SER A 85 -18.39 18.62 14.84
CA SER A 85 -17.25 18.51 13.93
C SER A 85 -17.65 17.49 12.87
N CYS A 86 -17.94 17.94 11.65
CA CYS A 86 -18.01 17.03 10.51
C CYS A 86 -16.62 16.43 10.36
N LEU A 87 -16.42 15.20 10.83
CA LEU A 87 -15.23 14.44 10.47
C LEU A 87 -15.37 14.15 8.97
N PRO A 88 -14.40 14.53 8.13
CA PRO A 88 -14.42 14.27 6.70
C PRO A 88 -14.08 12.79 6.50
N LEU A 89 -15.09 11.96 6.68
CA LEU A 89 -15.00 10.52 6.56
C LEU A 89 -15.60 10.17 5.20
N THR A 90 -14.78 9.59 4.33
CA THR A 90 -15.25 9.08 3.03
C THR A 90 -16.00 7.76 3.23
N TYR A 91 -15.75 7.04 4.34
CA TYR A 91 -16.46 5.81 4.73
C TYR A 91 -16.48 4.75 3.61
N GLY A 92 -15.41 4.71 2.85
CA GLY A 92 -15.25 3.84 1.69
C GLY A 92 -13.80 3.81 1.26
N ASP A 93 -13.53 2.96 0.28
CA ASP A 93 -12.20 2.79 -0.30
C ASP A 93 -12.18 3.09 -1.80
N GLY A 94 -13.26 3.70 -2.31
CA GLY A 94 -13.44 4.07 -3.71
C GLY A 94 -13.68 2.90 -4.66
N SER A 95 -13.85 1.68 -4.13
CA SER A 95 -14.20 0.51 -4.96
C SER A 95 -15.65 0.54 -5.44
N GLN A 96 -16.00 -0.29 -6.44
CA GLN A 96 -17.38 -0.35 -6.95
C GLN A 96 -18.40 -0.76 -5.87
N ALA A 97 -18.01 -1.72 -5.01
CA ALA A 97 -18.86 -2.20 -3.92
C ALA A 97 -18.90 -1.23 -2.73
N ASN A 98 -17.81 -0.49 -2.51
CA ASN A 98 -17.62 0.38 -1.35
C ASN A 98 -17.06 1.76 -1.75
N PRO A 99 -17.77 2.52 -2.61
CA PRO A 99 -17.24 3.74 -3.19
C PRO A 99 -16.96 4.80 -2.12
N GLY A 100 -17.80 4.88 -1.09
CA GLY A 100 -17.72 5.94 -0.08
C GLY A 100 -18.37 7.24 -0.56
N VAL A 101 -17.95 8.34 0.05
CA VAL A 101 -18.47 9.69 -0.18
C VAL A 101 -17.46 10.52 -0.95
N ASP A 102 -17.91 11.14 -2.04
CA ASP A 102 -17.24 12.26 -2.71
C ASP A 102 -17.24 13.47 -1.75
N VAL A 103 -16.07 13.80 -1.20
CA VAL A 103 -15.89 14.91 -0.26
C VAL A 103 -15.40 16.19 -0.94
N ASP A 104 -14.94 16.13 -2.19
CA ASP A 104 -14.46 17.31 -2.90
C ASP A 104 -15.38 17.85 -4.00
N GLY A 105 -16.48 17.14 -4.27
CA GLY A 105 -17.56 17.55 -5.14
C GLY A 105 -17.26 17.38 -6.62
N ASN A 106 -16.28 16.53 -6.97
CA ASN A 106 -15.90 16.27 -8.36
C ASN A 106 -16.83 15.25 -9.06
N GLY A 107 -17.78 14.65 -8.33
CA GLY A 107 -18.73 13.64 -8.80
C GLY A 107 -18.23 12.20 -8.70
N GLN A 108 -17.07 11.95 -8.08
CA GLN A 108 -16.42 10.66 -7.94
C GLN A 108 -16.06 10.41 -6.48
N ALA A 109 -16.20 9.18 -6.01
CA ALA A 109 -15.85 8.82 -4.63
C ALA A 109 -14.38 8.36 -4.55
N ASP A 110 -13.47 9.21 -5.03
CA ASP A 110 -12.04 8.91 -5.17
C ASP A 110 -11.14 9.54 -4.10
N ASP A 111 -11.75 10.04 -3.02
CA ASP A 111 -11.08 10.86 -2.02
C ASP A 111 -10.46 10.10 -0.84
N SER A 112 -10.75 8.80 -0.69
CA SER A 112 -10.22 8.02 0.44
C SER A 112 -8.72 7.82 0.31
N ARG A 113 -8.01 7.73 1.44
CA ARG A 113 -6.59 7.40 1.44
C ARG A 113 -6.33 6.06 0.75
N MET A 114 -7.17 5.08 1.02
CA MET A 114 -7.13 3.76 0.39
C MET A 114 -7.24 3.86 -1.14
N TYR A 115 -8.21 4.59 -1.67
CA TYR A 115 -8.36 4.77 -3.12
C TYR A 115 -7.11 5.41 -3.74
N ILE A 116 -6.66 6.53 -3.16
CA ILE A 116 -5.52 7.28 -3.68
C ILE A 116 -4.25 6.43 -3.63
N ALA A 117 -4.05 5.67 -2.55
CA ALA A 117 -2.91 4.78 -2.38
C ALA A 117 -2.92 3.63 -3.40
N LYS A 118 -4.06 2.96 -3.61
CA LYS A 118 -4.22 1.93 -4.67
C LYS A 118 -3.87 2.50 -6.04
N GLU A 119 -4.41 3.67 -6.37
CA GLU A 119 -4.19 4.32 -7.66
C GLU A 119 -2.74 4.77 -7.90
N ALA A 120 -2.07 5.28 -6.86
CA ALA A 120 -0.65 5.58 -6.92
C ALA A 120 0.18 4.30 -7.13
N MET A 121 -0.10 3.25 -6.35
CA MET A 121 0.62 1.98 -6.44
C MET A 121 0.44 1.28 -7.79
N LYS A 122 -0.77 1.23 -8.35
CA LYS A 122 -1.01 0.70 -9.70
C LYS A 122 -0.13 1.40 -10.73
N THR A 123 -0.07 2.73 -10.67
CA THR A 123 0.73 3.54 -11.59
C THR A 123 2.21 3.16 -11.49
N THR A 124 2.72 3.01 -10.26
CA THR A 124 4.12 2.59 -10.02
C THR A 124 4.39 1.17 -10.51
N LEU A 125 3.51 0.22 -10.21
CA LEU A 125 3.66 -1.19 -10.61
C LEU A 125 3.65 -1.38 -12.13
N PHE A 126 2.82 -0.63 -12.87
CA PHE A 126 2.85 -0.65 -14.34
C PHE A 126 4.08 0.04 -14.93
N GLY A 127 4.65 1.00 -14.20
CA GLY A 127 5.74 1.84 -14.67
C GLY A 127 7.14 1.22 -14.53
N THR A 128 7.33 0.23 -13.65
CA THR A 128 8.66 -0.34 -13.38
C THR A 128 8.71 -1.86 -13.59
N SER A 129 9.62 -2.29 -14.47
CA SER A 129 10.08 -3.67 -14.55
C SER A 129 11.37 -3.91 -13.77
N GLU A 130 11.83 -2.88 -13.05
CA GLU A 130 13.14 -2.86 -12.39
C GLU A 130 13.06 -3.48 -10.99
N LEU A 131 11.87 -3.73 -10.46
CA LEU A 131 11.65 -4.30 -9.13
C LEU A 131 10.84 -5.61 -9.20
N GLU A 132 11.18 -6.57 -8.35
CA GLU A 132 10.38 -7.76 -8.06
C GLU A 132 9.53 -7.49 -6.80
N PHE A 133 8.21 -7.39 -6.94
CA PHE A 133 7.31 -7.05 -5.84
C PHE A 133 6.63 -8.27 -5.18
N GLY A 134 6.42 -8.16 -3.88
CA GLY A 134 5.40 -8.90 -3.12
C GLY A 134 4.46 -7.91 -2.42
N LEU A 135 3.29 -8.40 -2.03
CA LEU A 135 2.27 -7.63 -1.31
C LEU A 135 2.00 -8.26 0.05
N MET A 136 2.07 -7.43 1.09
CA MET A 136 1.57 -7.68 2.42
C MET A 136 0.50 -6.65 2.79
N ARG A 137 -0.44 -7.07 3.63
CA ARG A 137 -1.35 -6.16 4.34
C ARG A 137 -1.32 -6.43 5.84
N TYR A 138 -2.01 -5.64 6.64
CA TYR A 138 -2.27 -6.01 8.04
C TYR A 138 -3.23 -7.20 8.08
N ALA A 139 -3.00 -8.13 9.01
CA ALA A 139 -3.73 -9.39 9.02
C ALA A 139 -5.24 -9.18 9.17
N GLN A 140 -6.02 -9.80 8.27
CA GLN A 140 -7.49 -9.76 8.27
C GLN A 140 -8.06 -11.17 8.08
N ASP A 141 -9.12 -11.50 8.82
CA ASP A 141 -9.86 -12.74 8.62
C ASP A 141 -10.76 -12.56 7.40
N GLU A 142 -10.78 -13.54 6.51
CA GLU A 142 -11.62 -13.53 5.31
C GLU A 142 -12.87 -14.37 5.53
N GLY A 143 -14.03 -13.81 5.18
CA GLY A 143 -15.29 -14.53 5.33
C GLY A 143 -16.46 -13.81 4.69
N ASN A 144 -17.48 -14.57 4.30
CA ASN A 144 -18.63 -13.99 3.60
C ASN A 144 -19.42 -13.03 4.49
N LEU A 145 -19.39 -11.73 4.14
CA LEU A 145 -20.01 -10.65 4.90
C LEU A 145 -19.66 -10.72 6.39
N ILE A 146 -18.40 -11.06 6.69
CA ILE A 146 -17.93 -11.27 8.08
C ILE A 146 -18.13 -10.02 8.94
N ARG A 147 -18.13 -8.84 8.32
CA ARG A 147 -18.59 -7.59 8.95
C ARG A 147 -19.81 -7.05 8.22
N ALA A 148 -20.96 -7.01 8.89
CA ALA A 148 -22.20 -6.43 8.37
C ALA A 148 -23.02 -5.79 9.51
N THR A 149 -23.63 -4.63 9.27
CA THR A 149 -24.53 -3.96 10.25
C THR A 149 -25.94 -4.54 10.37
N GLY A 150 -26.30 -5.54 9.57
CA GLY A 150 -27.62 -6.17 9.62
C GLY A 150 -27.67 -7.36 10.58
N ARG A 151 -28.85 -7.65 11.14
CA ARG A 151 -29.17 -9.03 11.56
C ARG A 151 -29.05 -9.92 10.32
N CYS A 152 -27.87 -10.45 10.02
CA CYS A 152 -27.81 -11.64 9.18
C CYS A 152 -28.67 -12.69 9.88
N SER A 153 -29.66 -13.24 9.16
CA SER A 153 -30.65 -14.16 9.72
C SER A 153 -30.05 -15.47 10.29
N GLY A 154 -28.74 -15.66 10.17
CA GLY A 154 -27.96 -16.74 10.77
C GLY A 154 -26.76 -16.32 11.63
N CYS A 155 -26.52 -15.03 11.87
CA CYS A 155 -25.47 -14.60 12.80
C CYS A 155 -26.06 -14.45 14.20
N ASP A 156 -25.35 -14.99 15.21
CA ASP A 156 -25.69 -14.75 16.60
C ASP A 156 -25.70 -13.24 16.87
N ALA A 157 -26.67 -12.78 17.66
CA ALA A 157 -26.90 -11.38 18.01
C ALA A 157 -25.71 -10.72 18.77
N GLN A 158 -24.65 -11.47 19.05
CA GLN A 158 -23.46 -11.03 19.77
C GLN A 158 -22.30 -10.51 18.88
N HIS A 159 -22.37 -10.60 17.54
CA HIS A 159 -21.25 -10.25 16.66
C HIS A 159 -21.54 -9.13 15.63
N VAL A 160 -22.44 -8.20 15.93
CA VAL A 160 -22.63 -7.01 15.06
C VAL A 160 -21.48 -6.03 15.30
N TYR A 161 -20.30 -6.34 14.76
CA TYR A 161 -19.24 -5.35 14.59
C TYR A 161 -19.67 -4.43 13.45
N ARG A 162 -19.85 -3.14 13.76
CA ARG A 162 -20.21 -2.15 12.73
C ARG A 162 -19.00 -1.98 11.81
N SER A 163 -19.19 -2.22 10.52
CA SER A 163 -18.20 -1.88 9.52
C SER A 163 -18.15 -0.36 9.40
N GLN A 164 -16.96 0.20 9.23
CA GLN A 164 -16.83 1.63 8.94
C GLN A 164 -17.32 1.99 7.52
N TYR A 165 -17.51 0.99 6.66
CA TYR A 165 -18.15 1.12 5.35
C TYR A 165 -19.69 1.22 5.44
N ASP A 166 -20.27 1.06 6.63
CA ASP A 166 -21.73 1.10 6.84
C ASP A 166 -22.29 2.54 6.92
N ALA A 167 -21.55 3.57 6.49
CA ALA A 167 -22.08 4.93 6.50
C ALA A 167 -22.99 5.19 5.29
N PHE A 168 -24.24 5.53 5.61
CA PHE A 168 -25.31 6.06 4.75
C PHE A 168 -24.78 7.06 3.69
N PRO A 169 -25.29 7.07 2.43
CA PRO A 169 -26.67 6.79 2.04
C PRO A 169 -26.92 5.55 1.16
N PHE A 170 -25.91 4.69 0.92
CA PHE A 170 -26.02 3.58 -0.05
C PHE A 170 -26.71 2.30 0.47
N GLY A 171 -27.63 2.45 1.44
CA GLY A 171 -28.55 1.37 1.82
C GLY A 171 -28.00 0.41 2.88
N ILE A 172 -28.84 0.17 3.88
CA ILE A 172 -28.74 -0.94 4.84
C ILE A 172 -28.61 -2.27 4.07
N GLY A 173 -27.38 -2.80 3.97
CA GLY A 173 -27.10 -4.09 3.35
C GLY A 173 -25.90 -4.16 2.39
N GLN A 174 -25.25 -3.03 2.03
CA GLN A 174 -24.09 -3.03 1.13
C GLN A 174 -22.74 -2.66 1.77
N GLY A 175 -22.70 -2.04 2.96
CA GLY A 175 -21.44 -1.75 3.69
C GLY A 175 -20.78 -2.97 4.34
N ALA A 176 -21.24 -4.17 3.97
CA ALA A 176 -20.69 -5.41 4.47
C ALA A 176 -19.41 -5.74 3.70
N ILE A 177 -18.33 -5.96 4.44
CA ILE A 177 -17.03 -6.33 3.87
C ILE A 177 -16.70 -7.77 4.23
N ASN A 178 -15.87 -8.39 3.40
CA ASN A 178 -15.47 -9.78 3.56
C ASN A 178 -14.20 -9.96 4.41
N TYR A 179 -13.81 -8.92 5.14
CA TYR A 179 -12.55 -8.84 5.87
C TYR A 179 -12.78 -8.31 7.30
N ASP A 180 -12.12 -8.92 8.28
CA ASP A 180 -12.10 -8.46 9.68
C ASP A 180 -10.67 -8.35 10.21
N GLY A 181 -10.18 -7.13 10.39
CA GLY A 181 -8.87 -6.85 11.00
C GLY A 181 -8.94 -6.50 12.48
N GLN A 182 -10.10 -6.20 13.06
CA GLN A 182 -10.14 -5.62 14.42
C GLN A 182 -9.64 -6.57 15.51
N LEU A 183 -9.92 -7.86 15.38
CA LEU A 183 -9.58 -8.84 16.41
C LEU A 183 -8.18 -9.42 16.21
N ILE A 184 -7.72 -9.52 14.96
CA ILE A 184 -6.54 -10.32 14.64
C ILE A 184 -5.33 -9.51 14.18
N SER A 185 -5.48 -8.26 13.72
CA SER A 185 -4.35 -7.50 13.18
C SER A 185 -3.28 -7.27 14.25
N CYS A 186 -3.66 -6.91 15.47
CA CYS A 186 -2.71 -6.77 16.59
C CYS A 186 -2.09 -8.09 17.06
N GLN A 187 -2.73 -9.23 16.80
CA GLN A 187 -2.23 -10.54 17.22
C GLN A 187 -1.26 -11.14 16.20
N ARG A 188 -1.55 -10.95 14.91
CA ARG A 188 -0.84 -11.57 13.79
C ARG A 188 0.12 -10.62 13.07
N GLY A 189 0.00 -9.30 13.28
CA GLY A 189 0.79 -8.31 12.57
C GLY A 189 0.36 -8.20 11.11
N GLY A 190 1.28 -8.55 10.20
CA GLY A 190 1.06 -8.52 8.76
C GLY A 190 0.86 -9.91 8.17
N GLU A 191 0.24 -9.98 7.00
CA GLU A 191 0.08 -11.19 6.21
C GLU A 191 0.49 -10.98 4.75
N VAL A 192 1.16 -12.00 4.18
CA VAL A 192 1.59 -12.01 2.78
C VAL A 192 0.43 -12.45 1.90
N LEU A 193 -0.01 -11.57 1.03
CA LEU A 193 -1.07 -11.83 0.04
C LEU A 193 -0.48 -12.35 -1.27
N VAL A 194 0.59 -11.70 -1.72
CA VAL A 194 1.33 -12.07 -2.93
C VAL A 194 2.80 -12.24 -2.56
N PRO A 195 3.36 -13.46 -2.64
CA PRO A 195 4.78 -13.66 -2.36
C PRO A 195 5.64 -12.96 -3.41
N ILE A 196 6.87 -12.58 -3.05
CA ILE A 196 7.80 -12.00 -4.01
C ILE A 196 8.17 -13.05 -5.06
N ALA A 197 7.87 -12.77 -6.32
CA ALA A 197 8.27 -13.59 -7.46
C ALA A 197 8.36 -12.75 -8.73
N ASN A 198 8.88 -13.35 -9.79
CA ASN A 198 8.90 -12.72 -11.11
C ASN A 198 7.46 -12.52 -11.61
N GLN A 199 7.16 -11.32 -12.13
CA GLN A 199 5.90 -11.01 -12.82
C GLN A 199 4.63 -11.15 -11.95
N THR A 200 4.74 -10.82 -10.66
CA THR A 200 3.60 -10.77 -9.72
C THR A 200 2.69 -9.57 -9.91
N GLY A 201 3.04 -8.61 -10.78
CA GLY A 201 2.29 -7.37 -10.98
C GLY A 201 0.78 -7.59 -11.16
N ASN A 202 0.37 -8.50 -12.04
CA ASN A 202 -1.06 -8.79 -12.25
C ASN A 202 -1.75 -9.37 -11.01
N GLN A 203 -1.04 -10.15 -10.18
CA GLN A 203 -1.60 -10.68 -8.94
C GLN A 203 -1.76 -9.58 -7.90
N ILE A 204 -0.80 -8.65 -7.81
CA ILE A 204 -0.89 -7.50 -6.89
C ILE A 204 -2.00 -6.55 -7.35
N LEU A 205 -2.12 -6.33 -8.66
CA LEU A 205 -3.13 -5.43 -9.23
C LEU A 205 -4.55 -5.90 -8.98
N SER A 206 -4.79 -7.21 -8.95
CA SER A 206 -6.12 -7.74 -8.64
C SER A 206 -6.57 -7.37 -7.21
N TRP A 207 -5.63 -7.11 -6.30
CA TRP A 207 -5.93 -6.60 -4.95
C TRP A 207 -6.22 -5.09 -4.88
N MET A 208 -6.09 -4.37 -5.99
CA MET A 208 -6.16 -2.90 -6.02
C MET A 208 -6.94 -2.37 -7.23
N ASP A 209 -7.70 -3.21 -7.93
CA ASP A 209 -8.32 -2.81 -9.20
C ASP A 209 -9.71 -2.21 -9.04
N HIS A 210 -10.20 -2.12 -7.79
CA HIS A 210 -11.51 -1.61 -7.39
C HIS A 210 -12.69 -2.54 -7.69
N ASP A 211 -12.42 -3.78 -8.11
CA ASP A 211 -13.39 -4.84 -8.33
C ASP A 211 -13.25 -5.93 -7.24
N GLU A 212 -14.36 -6.55 -6.84
CA GLU A 212 -14.34 -7.68 -5.90
C GLU A 212 -15.53 -8.58 -6.20
N ASP A 213 -15.26 -9.85 -6.54
CA ASP A 213 -16.29 -10.90 -6.63
C ASP A 213 -16.14 -11.97 -5.53
N PHE A 214 -15.12 -11.86 -4.67
CA PHE A 214 -15.07 -12.54 -3.38
C PHE A 214 -16.24 -12.03 -2.50
N PRO A 215 -16.93 -12.91 -1.75
CA PRO A 215 -16.71 -14.34 -1.54
C PRO A 215 -17.59 -15.20 -2.47
N TYR A 216 -18.31 -14.59 -3.41
CA TYR A 216 -19.27 -15.26 -4.29
C TYR A 216 -18.55 -16.24 -5.24
N SER A 217 -17.28 -15.96 -5.53
CA SER A 217 -16.32 -16.91 -6.10
C SER A 217 -15.23 -17.21 -5.08
N ALA A 218 -14.96 -18.49 -4.80
CA ALA A 218 -13.90 -18.90 -3.86
C ALA A 218 -12.49 -18.55 -4.38
N GLN A 219 -12.33 -18.57 -5.70
CA GLN A 219 -11.16 -18.08 -6.43
C GLN A 219 -11.41 -16.65 -6.94
N GLY A 220 -12.41 -15.99 -6.36
CA GLY A 220 -12.78 -14.65 -6.72
C GLY A 220 -11.65 -13.67 -6.47
N ASP A 221 -11.72 -12.60 -7.23
CA ASP A 221 -10.92 -11.41 -7.02
C ASP A 221 -11.22 -10.81 -5.67
N ARG A 222 -10.14 -10.51 -4.97
CA ARG A 222 -10.13 -9.98 -3.62
C ARG A 222 -9.58 -8.58 -3.70
N GLU A 223 -10.05 -7.70 -2.84
CA GLU A 223 -9.65 -6.30 -2.85
C GLU A 223 -9.08 -5.91 -1.49
N LEU A 224 -8.07 -5.03 -1.44
CA LEU A 224 -7.60 -4.47 -0.18
C LEU A 224 -8.70 -3.63 0.46
N ARG A 225 -9.03 -3.92 1.72
CA ARG A 225 -9.99 -3.14 2.52
C ARG A 225 -9.32 -2.57 3.74
N GLY A 226 -9.54 -1.28 4.02
CA GLY A 226 -9.20 -0.70 5.30
C GLY A 226 -10.17 -1.19 6.37
N ASP A 227 -9.74 -2.07 7.27
CA ASP A 227 -10.46 -2.50 8.47
C ASP A 227 -9.49 -3.02 9.52
N GLY A 228 -9.68 -2.59 10.77
CA GLY A 228 -8.88 -3.02 11.92
C GLY A 228 -7.88 -1.98 12.41
N ASN A 229 -6.99 -2.45 13.28
CA ASN A 229 -5.94 -1.64 13.90
C ASN A 229 -4.70 -1.55 12.98
N THR A 230 -3.73 -0.74 13.38
CA THR A 230 -2.46 -0.45 12.69
C THR A 230 -1.27 -1.14 13.40
N PRO A 231 -0.99 -2.45 13.15
CA PRO A 231 0.09 -3.21 13.76
C PRO A 231 1.42 -3.10 12.99
N ILE A 232 2.01 -1.90 12.93
CA ILE A 232 3.23 -1.65 12.15
C ILE A 232 4.40 -2.55 12.61
N ALA A 233 4.73 -2.57 13.89
CA ALA A 233 5.82 -3.38 14.44
C ALA A 233 5.57 -4.88 14.23
N GLY A 234 4.34 -5.34 14.45
CA GLY A 234 3.93 -6.71 14.13
C GLY A 234 4.10 -7.05 12.65
N SER A 235 3.75 -6.13 11.75
CA SER A 235 3.84 -6.33 10.30
C SER A 235 5.26 -6.35 9.78
N LEU A 236 6.14 -5.50 10.34
CA LEU A 236 7.58 -5.54 10.05
C LEU A 236 8.21 -6.87 10.52
N ARG A 237 7.78 -7.41 11.67
CA ARG A 237 8.21 -8.76 12.11
C ARG A 237 7.67 -9.88 11.22
N SER A 238 6.46 -9.76 10.69
CA SER A 238 5.95 -10.67 9.66
C SER A 238 6.78 -10.60 8.36
N ALA A 239 7.16 -9.39 7.93
CA ALA A 239 8.03 -9.21 6.77
C ALA A 239 9.43 -9.82 7.01
N LEU A 240 10.00 -9.64 8.21
CA LEU A 240 11.25 -10.27 8.62
C LEU A 240 11.19 -11.80 8.49
N ALA A 241 10.13 -12.41 9.01
CA ALA A 241 9.92 -13.85 8.89
C ALA A 241 9.79 -14.27 7.43
N HIS A 242 9.05 -13.52 6.61
CA HIS A 242 8.92 -13.82 5.18
C HIS A 242 10.26 -13.78 4.45
N PHE A 243 11.08 -12.75 4.68
CA PHE A 243 12.41 -12.65 4.08
C PHE A 243 13.34 -13.77 4.54
N ARG A 244 13.45 -13.97 5.85
CA ARG A 244 14.33 -14.96 6.48
C ARG A 244 13.99 -16.39 6.05
N ASP A 245 12.70 -16.73 6.05
CA ASP A 245 12.26 -18.12 5.96
C ASP A 245 11.88 -18.52 4.53
N THR A 246 11.52 -17.56 3.67
CA THR A 246 10.99 -17.85 2.32
C THR A 246 11.79 -17.19 1.20
N VAL A 247 11.98 -15.87 1.26
CA VAL A 247 12.48 -15.12 0.08
C VAL A 247 13.97 -15.33 -0.13
N ILE A 248 14.79 -15.05 0.89
CA ILE A 248 16.25 -15.06 0.80
C ILE A 248 16.79 -16.49 0.60
N PRO A 249 16.35 -17.52 1.37
CA PRO A 249 16.81 -18.89 1.16
C PRO A 249 16.48 -19.46 -0.23
N ALA A 250 15.40 -18.99 -0.86
CA ALA A 250 14.99 -19.39 -2.19
C ALA A 250 15.64 -18.57 -3.32
N ASP A 251 16.41 -17.53 -2.98
CA ASP A 251 17.04 -16.65 -3.96
C ASP A 251 18.44 -17.16 -4.37
N PRO A 252 18.63 -17.65 -5.61
CA PRO A 252 19.95 -18.10 -6.08
C PRO A 252 20.97 -16.96 -6.24
N ARG A 253 20.52 -15.69 -6.17
CA ARG A 253 21.33 -14.48 -6.30
C ARG A 253 21.38 -13.68 -5.00
N GLN A 254 21.04 -14.29 -3.86
CA GLN A 254 20.98 -13.60 -2.56
C GLN A 254 22.25 -12.86 -2.14
N GLU A 255 23.42 -13.24 -2.66
CA GLU A 255 24.70 -12.61 -2.34
C GLU A 255 24.86 -11.21 -2.92
N CYS A 256 24.13 -10.87 -3.98
CA CYS A 256 24.30 -9.59 -4.71
C CYS A 256 22.97 -8.89 -4.99
N ARG A 257 21.87 -9.37 -4.40
CA ARG A 257 20.54 -8.78 -4.58
C ARG A 257 20.16 -7.97 -3.35
N SER A 258 19.68 -6.76 -3.58
CA SER A 258 19.14 -5.91 -2.52
C SER A 258 17.69 -6.29 -2.20
N TYR A 259 17.35 -6.22 -0.90
CA TYR A 259 16.03 -6.54 -0.36
C TYR A 259 15.47 -5.35 0.40
N PHE A 260 14.18 -5.08 0.21
CA PHE A 260 13.54 -3.92 0.80
C PHE A 260 12.15 -4.24 1.34
N VAL A 261 11.78 -3.54 2.40
CA VAL A 261 10.39 -3.32 2.80
C VAL A 261 10.01 -1.91 2.40
N LEU A 262 8.85 -1.76 1.76
CA LEU A 262 8.18 -0.47 1.58
C LEU A 262 6.95 -0.46 2.47
N LEU A 263 6.98 0.31 3.56
CA LEU A 263 5.85 0.52 4.45
C LEU A 263 5.08 1.76 4.00
N LEU A 264 3.81 1.59 3.61
CA LEU A 264 2.88 2.68 3.34
C LEU A 264 1.82 2.69 4.43
N THR A 265 1.74 3.75 5.22
CA THR A 265 0.83 3.89 6.37
C THR A 265 0.24 5.29 6.46
N ASP A 266 -1.01 5.39 6.89
CA ASP A 266 -1.66 6.69 7.16
C ASP A 266 -1.71 7.06 8.64
N GLY A 267 -1.08 6.25 9.49
CA GLY A 267 -1.15 6.45 10.93
C GLY A 267 0.03 5.83 11.67
N GLU A 268 -0.09 5.94 12.98
CA GLU A 268 0.88 5.43 13.94
C GLU A 268 0.46 4.04 14.46
N GLU A 269 1.39 3.36 15.12
CA GLU A 269 1.16 2.05 15.73
C GLU A 269 0.07 2.10 16.81
N THR A 270 -0.94 1.23 16.68
CA THR A 270 -2.06 1.17 17.64
C THR A 270 -2.11 -0.12 18.47
N CYS A 271 -1.32 -1.13 18.10
CA CYS A 271 -1.35 -2.45 18.73
C CYS A 271 -0.26 -2.60 19.79
N GLU A 272 0.95 -2.11 19.51
CA GLU A 272 2.06 -2.09 20.46
C GLU A 272 2.23 -0.70 21.06
N VAL A 273 1.52 -0.45 22.16
CA VAL A 273 1.55 0.82 22.88
C VAL A 273 2.33 0.72 24.19
N ASN A 274 2.90 1.85 24.64
CA ASN A 274 3.54 1.96 25.94
C ASN A 274 2.49 2.06 27.08
N GLN A 275 2.95 2.24 28.32
CA GLN A 275 2.07 2.34 29.49
C GLN A 275 1.11 3.55 29.46
N GLN A 276 1.42 4.55 28.63
CA GLN A 276 0.62 5.75 28.42
C GLN A 276 -0.38 5.59 27.26
N GLY A 277 -0.41 4.44 26.60
CA GLY A 277 -1.27 4.21 25.42
C GLY A 277 -0.78 4.90 24.15
N LEU A 278 0.47 5.39 24.13
CA LEU A 278 1.11 5.94 22.93
C LEU A 278 1.87 4.84 22.17
N PRO A 279 2.13 5.01 20.86
CA PRO A 279 2.97 4.09 20.09
C PRO A 279 4.28 3.74 20.83
N ASN A 280 4.59 2.45 20.91
CA ASN A 280 5.84 2.01 21.51
C ASN A 280 6.99 2.17 20.51
N GLN A 281 7.63 3.34 20.52
CA GLN A 281 8.74 3.67 19.63
C GLN A 281 9.86 2.61 19.63
N ALA A 282 10.23 2.07 20.79
CA ALA A 282 11.29 1.07 20.88
C ALA A 282 10.93 -0.24 20.16
N ALA A 283 9.65 -0.63 20.17
CA ALA A 283 9.19 -1.81 19.44
C ALA A 283 9.24 -1.60 17.93
N LEU A 284 8.85 -0.40 17.46
CA LEU A 284 8.91 -0.01 16.05
C LEU A 284 10.33 0.01 15.52
N GLU A 285 11.24 0.69 16.23
CA GLU A 285 12.66 0.75 15.87
C GLU A 285 13.31 -0.64 15.87
N THR A 286 12.97 -1.48 16.86
CA THR A 286 13.50 -2.85 16.95
C THR A 286 13.05 -3.69 15.76
N ALA A 287 11.76 -3.64 15.40
CA ALA A 287 11.23 -4.40 14.27
C ALA A 287 11.89 -4.00 12.93
N ALA A 288 12.15 -2.71 12.72
CA ALA A 288 12.87 -2.21 11.55
C ALA A 288 14.36 -2.57 11.57
N ARG A 289 15.00 -2.51 12.74
CA ARG A 289 16.41 -2.86 12.91
C ARG A 289 16.67 -4.34 12.69
N ASP A 290 15.78 -5.21 13.16
CA ASP A 290 15.91 -6.67 12.97
C ASP A 290 15.90 -7.04 11.47
N LEU A 291 15.18 -6.29 10.63
CA LEU A 291 15.24 -6.40 9.16
C LEU A 291 16.61 -5.97 8.61
N LEU A 292 17.12 -4.83 9.06
CA LEU A 292 18.42 -4.32 8.63
C LEU A 292 19.58 -5.22 9.06
N GLU A 293 19.50 -5.81 10.24
CA GLU A 293 20.53 -6.69 10.82
C GLU A 293 20.33 -8.17 10.47
N LEU A 294 19.38 -8.49 9.60
CA LEU A 294 19.04 -9.86 9.24
C LEU A 294 20.26 -10.66 8.78
N GLN A 295 20.37 -11.88 9.29
CA GLN A 295 21.37 -12.85 8.86
C GLN A 295 20.72 -14.14 8.37
N VAL A 296 21.10 -14.61 7.20
CA VAL A 296 20.64 -15.88 6.63
C VAL A 296 21.85 -16.76 6.33
N GLY A 297 21.85 -17.99 6.85
CA GLY A 297 23.00 -18.90 6.70
C GLY A 297 24.30 -18.39 7.33
N GLY A 298 24.20 -17.54 8.38
CA GLY A 298 25.36 -16.95 9.06
C GLY A 298 26.01 -15.79 8.30
N ARG A 299 25.35 -15.25 7.26
CA ARG A 299 25.82 -14.10 6.49
C ARG A 299 24.88 -12.91 6.69
N PRO A 300 25.40 -11.68 6.83
CA PRO A 300 24.58 -10.47 6.78
C PRO A 300 23.82 -10.39 5.46
N THR A 301 22.50 -10.20 5.52
CA THR A 301 21.62 -10.02 4.36
C THR A 301 20.61 -8.93 4.70
N PRO A 302 21.04 -7.65 4.71
CA PRO A 302 20.22 -6.56 5.21
C PRO A 302 18.97 -6.37 4.36
N VAL A 303 17.83 -6.17 5.03
CA VAL A 303 16.58 -5.73 4.41
C VAL A 303 16.31 -4.30 4.87
N ARG A 304 16.41 -3.34 3.95
CA ARG A 304 16.19 -1.92 4.29
C ARG A 304 14.71 -1.57 4.28
N THR A 305 14.28 -0.67 5.15
CA THR A 305 12.86 -0.28 5.27
C THR A 305 12.65 1.16 4.84
N PHE A 306 11.97 1.37 3.71
CA PHE A 306 11.44 2.67 3.31
C PHE A 306 10.06 2.87 3.94
N VAL A 307 9.77 4.10 4.37
CA VAL A 307 8.50 4.46 5.02
C VAL A 307 7.87 5.63 4.28
N ILE A 308 6.59 5.49 3.96
CA ILE A 308 5.74 6.58 3.49
C ILE A 308 4.62 6.79 4.50
N GLY A 309 4.59 7.96 5.14
CA GLY A 309 3.42 8.46 5.84
C GLY A 309 2.47 9.14 4.87
N PHE A 310 1.20 8.71 4.84
CA PHE A 310 0.21 9.22 3.90
C PHE A 310 -0.99 9.87 4.59
N GLY A 311 -1.12 11.18 4.44
CA GLY A 311 -2.14 12.01 5.08
C GLY A 311 -1.52 13.18 5.83
N ASP A 312 -2.25 14.29 5.96
CA ASP A 312 -1.76 15.50 6.64
C ASP A 312 -1.37 15.24 8.11
N ASP A 313 -2.06 14.29 8.75
CA ASP A 313 -1.84 13.81 10.12
C ASP A 313 -0.57 13.00 10.31
N THR A 314 0.04 12.50 9.23
CA THR A 314 1.29 11.75 9.30
C THR A 314 2.53 12.65 9.22
N ILE A 315 2.39 13.88 8.71
CA ILE A 315 3.52 14.76 8.41
C ILE A 315 4.36 15.00 9.67
N GLY A 316 5.64 14.64 9.59
CA GLY A 316 6.59 14.86 10.68
C GLY A 316 6.38 13.91 11.87
N SER A 317 5.65 12.80 11.69
CA SER A 317 5.52 11.79 12.74
C SER A 317 6.92 11.29 13.17
N PRO A 318 7.27 11.43 14.46
CA PRO A 318 8.58 10.99 14.94
C PRO A 318 8.71 9.47 14.91
N TYR A 319 7.61 8.73 14.98
CA TYR A 319 7.63 7.27 14.95
C TYR A 319 7.93 6.75 13.54
N LEU A 320 7.32 7.34 12.50
CA LEU A 320 7.59 6.95 11.11
C LEU A 320 9.03 7.29 10.72
N GLN A 321 9.53 8.44 11.16
CA GLN A 321 10.93 8.82 10.99
C GLN A 321 11.88 7.82 11.68
N ALA A 322 11.58 7.43 12.92
CA ALA A 322 12.39 6.47 13.67
C ALA A 322 12.45 5.09 12.99
N ILE A 323 11.36 4.64 12.36
CA ILE A 323 11.33 3.40 11.58
C ILE A 323 12.26 3.49 10.38
N ALA A 324 12.21 4.58 9.60
CA ALA A 324 13.06 4.76 8.43
C ALA A 324 14.56 4.86 8.80
N GLU A 325 14.87 5.56 9.90
CA GLU A 325 16.22 5.64 10.46
C GLU A 325 16.73 4.27 10.91
N ALA A 326 15.96 3.56 11.75
CA ALA A 326 16.32 2.24 12.26
C ALA A 326 16.37 1.18 11.15
N GLY A 327 15.55 1.33 10.11
CA GLY A 327 15.51 0.49 8.91
C GLY A 327 16.56 0.82 7.86
N GLY A 328 17.45 1.79 8.10
CA GLY A 328 18.62 2.06 7.28
C GLY A 328 18.35 2.82 5.97
N THR A 329 17.22 3.56 5.88
CA THR A 329 16.89 4.44 4.74
C THR A 329 16.91 5.92 5.10
N GLY A 330 17.05 6.23 6.39
CA GLY A 330 17.42 7.56 6.89
C GLY A 330 16.24 8.47 7.19
N GLN A 331 15.25 8.62 6.30
CA GLN A 331 14.07 9.43 6.60
C GLN A 331 12.80 8.89 5.95
N ALA A 332 11.67 9.16 6.61
CA ALA A 332 10.37 8.85 6.05
C ALA A 332 9.99 9.87 4.97
N PHE A 333 9.29 9.40 3.95
CA PHE A 333 8.62 10.24 2.97
C PHE A 333 7.22 10.56 3.48
N PHE A 334 6.73 11.77 3.17
CA PHE A 334 5.38 12.19 3.55
C PHE A 334 4.62 12.68 2.32
N ALA A 335 3.40 12.20 2.16
CA ALA A 335 2.51 12.55 1.06
C ALA A 335 1.11 12.85 1.58
N THR A 336 0.37 13.69 0.89
CA THR A 336 -0.99 14.12 1.30
C THR A 336 -2.00 14.06 0.16
N ASP A 337 -1.53 13.72 -1.03
CA ASP A 337 -2.34 13.52 -2.23
C ASP A 337 -1.67 12.53 -3.18
N ARG A 338 -2.37 12.19 -4.27
CA ARG A 338 -1.90 11.22 -5.27
C ARG A 338 -0.55 11.61 -5.87
N VAL A 339 -0.35 12.89 -6.15
CA VAL A 339 0.85 13.37 -6.85
C VAL A 339 2.07 13.26 -5.94
N SER A 340 1.97 13.77 -4.71
CA SER A 340 3.04 13.65 -3.72
C SER A 340 3.35 12.19 -3.38
N LEU A 341 2.34 11.31 -3.34
CA LEU A 341 2.54 9.87 -3.13
C LEU A 341 3.26 9.21 -4.30
N GLN A 342 2.89 9.53 -5.54
CA GLN A 342 3.57 9.02 -6.74
C GLN A 342 5.04 9.48 -6.80
N LEU A 343 5.33 10.73 -6.39
CA LEU A 343 6.69 11.24 -6.31
C LEU A 343 7.52 10.48 -5.26
N ALA A 344 6.97 10.29 -4.05
CA ALA A 344 7.64 9.51 -3.00
C ALA A 344 7.95 8.08 -3.46
N LEU A 345 6.99 7.42 -4.13
CA LEU A 345 7.20 6.08 -4.71
C LEU A 345 8.30 6.10 -5.78
N ALA A 346 8.32 7.09 -6.67
CA ALA A 346 9.36 7.20 -7.70
C ALA A 346 10.75 7.40 -7.10
N GLU A 347 10.88 8.25 -6.07
CA GLU A 347 12.15 8.47 -5.35
C GLU A 347 12.64 7.18 -4.67
N ILE A 348 11.75 6.41 -4.05
CA ILE A 348 12.08 5.12 -3.44
C ILE A 348 12.52 4.10 -4.49
N VAL A 349 11.81 4.00 -5.62
CA VAL A 349 12.22 3.10 -6.72
C VAL A 349 13.64 3.45 -7.16
N GLN A 350 13.94 4.72 -7.39
CA GLN A 350 15.28 5.17 -7.79
C GLN A 350 16.35 4.89 -6.72
N ALA A 351 16.01 5.04 -5.43
CA ALA A 351 16.91 4.72 -4.33
C ALA A 351 17.10 3.21 -4.08
N ALA A 352 16.15 2.39 -4.52
CA ALA A 352 16.18 0.94 -4.34
C ALA A 352 16.98 0.22 -5.44
N ILE A 353 17.08 0.81 -6.64
CA ILE A 353 17.86 0.26 -7.75
C ILE A 353 19.34 0.17 -7.32
N PRO A 354 19.98 -1.01 -7.43
CA PRO A 354 21.36 -1.17 -7.00
C PRO A 354 22.28 -0.28 -7.84
N GLN A 355 23.17 0.48 -7.21
CA GLN A 355 24.23 1.17 -7.95
C GLN A 355 25.35 0.21 -8.39
N GLU A 356 25.45 -0.95 -7.74
CA GLU A 356 26.50 -1.91 -8.02
C GLU A 356 26.11 -3.00 -9.03
N SER A 357 27.02 -3.29 -9.95
CA SER A 357 26.91 -4.42 -10.85
C SER A 357 27.57 -5.66 -10.25
N CYS A 358 27.04 -6.86 -10.48
CA CYS A 358 27.64 -8.11 -10.00
C CYS A 358 28.88 -8.52 -10.83
N ASN A 359 29.83 -7.61 -11.00
CA ASN A 359 31.06 -7.80 -11.76
C ASN A 359 32.27 -8.15 -10.86
N GLY A 360 32.09 -8.15 -9.54
CA GLY A 360 33.18 -8.37 -8.57
C GLY A 360 34.11 -7.16 -8.40
N LEU A 361 33.68 -5.99 -8.87
CA LEU A 361 34.24 -4.67 -8.57
C LEU A 361 33.33 -3.98 -7.53
N ASP A 362 33.95 -3.06 -6.82
CA ASP A 362 33.29 -2.11 -5.91
C ASP A 362 32.77 -0.97 -6.80
N ASP A 363 31.48 -0.96 -7.07
CA ASP A 363 30.79 -0.02 -7.97
C ASP A 363 29.87 0.94 -7.16
N ASP A 364 29.98 0.99 -5.83
CA ASP A 364 29.18 1.80 -4.89
C ASP A 364 29.66 3.25 -4.62
#